data_AF-A0A971G9X6-F1
#
_entry.id   AF-A0A971G9X6-F1
#
_cell.length_a   1.000
_cell.length_b   1.000
_cell.length_c   1.000
_cell.angle_alpha   90.00
_cell.angle_beta   90.00
_cell.angle_gamma   90.00
#
_symmetry.space_group_name_H-M   'P 1'
#
loop_
_entity.id
_entity.type
_entity.pdbx_description
1 polymer ?
#
loop_
_entity_poly.entity_id
_entity_poly.type
_entity_poly.pdbx_seq_one_letter_code
_entity_poly.pdbx_strand_id
1 'polypeptide(L)'
;SKCVAVHGITYEDVKSSPKFPEVWAQIKRYFEENYIIAHNARFDMSVLKNCLFEYGLDIPDFKYFCSILISAKACTSAGKSLKERTKYFGIELNNHHNALEDAKACAQIVIETIKRCRNKSFENFLNVYSSIEAKEFKDLKPQISFGERNRYKRFERISVSEIAAATETFNEMHPFFRKNIVFTGELSTMSRRTAMQKAVNAGAILKSGVSRNTDFLVVGTQDKSIVGDDGLSSKEAKAYKLIDEGYDIKIINEEEFLRLLED
;
A
#
# COMPACT_ATOMS: atom_id res chain seq x y z
N SER A 1 -10.67 -12.51 19.03
CA SER A 1 -10.55 -11.83 17.72
C SER A 1 -9.07 -11.59 17.43
N LYS A 2 -8.67 -11.32 16.16
CA LYS A 2 -7.29 -10.92 15.83
C LYS A 2 -6.82 -9.69 16.62
N CYS A 3 -7.75 -8.82 17.07
CA CYS A 3 -7.48 -7.61 17.85
C CYS A 3 -7.05 -7.92 19.30
N VAL A 4 -7.81 -8.79 19.99
CA VAL A 4 -7.48 -9.23 21.36
C VAL A 4 -6.10 -9.87 21.42
N ALA A 5 -5.70 -10.63 20.38
CA ALA A 5 -4.38 -11.25 20.30
C ALA A 5 -3.22 -10.24 20.22
N VAL A 6 -3.49 -8.99 19.84
CA VAL A 6 -2.48 -7.92 19.77
C VAL A 6 -2.38 -7.23 21.12
N HIS A 7 -3.48 -6.72 21.68
CA HIS A 7 -3.46 -5.82 22.83
C HIS A 7 -3.92 -6.45 24.16
N GLY A 8 -4.43 -7.68 24.15
CA GLY A 8 -4.91 -8.37 25.36
C GLY A 8 -6.30 -7.92 25.86
N ILE A 9 -6.74 -6.70 25.57
CA ILE A 9 -8.09 -6.21 25.92
C ILE A 9 -9.19 -7.10 25.35
N THR A 10 -10.06 -7.61 26.21
CA THR A 10 -11.18 -8.49 25.91
C THR A 10 -12.50 -7.73 25.93
N TYR A 11 -13.58 -8.37 25.45
CA TYR A 11 -14.94 -7.82 25.60
C TYR A 11 -15.29 -7.57 27.07
N GLU A 12 -14.90 -8.50 27.96
CA GLU A 12 -15.17 -8.40 29.39
C GLU A 12 -14.51 -7.18 30.04
N ASP A 13 -13.32 -6.77 29.55
CA ASP A 13 -12.63 -5.58 30.04
C ASP A 13 -13.37 -4.28 29.68
N VAL A 14 -14.09 -4.26 28.56
CA VAL A 14 -14.71 -3.04 28.02
C VAL A 14 -16.24 -3.00 28.15
N LYS A 15 -16.91 -4.11 28.49
CA LYS A 15 -18.38 -4.19 28.52
C LYS A 15 -19.05 -3.15 29.43
N SER A 16 -18.37 -2.75 30.49
CA SER A 16 -18.82 -1.78 31.49
C SER A 16 -18.02 -0.47 31.44
N SER A 17 -17.11 -0.35 30.47
CA SER A 17 -16.30 0.85 30.29
C SER A 17 -17.14 1.98 29.68
N PRO A 18 -16.78 3.25 29.94
CA PRO A 18 -17.49 4.40 29.37
C PRO A 18 -17.48 4.37 27.84
N LYS A 19 -18.52 4.92 27.23
CA LYS A 19 -18.57 5.13 25.77
C LYS A 19 -17.61 6.25 25.38
N PHE A 20 -17.28 6.30 24.09
CA PHE A 20 -16.34 7.28 23.56
C PHE A 20 -16.69 8.75 23.92
N PRO A 21 -17.94 9.23 23.85
CA PRO A 21 -18.27 10.61 24.23
C PRO A 21 -17.93 10.94 25.69
N GLU A 22 -18.11 10.00 26.61
CA GLU A 22 -17.81 10.16 28.03
C GLU A 22 -16.31 10.26 28.27
N VAL A 23 -15.52 9.47 27.53
CA VAL A 23 -14.05 9.55 27.56
C VAL A 23 -13.57 10.84 26.89
N TRP A 24 -14.13 11.19 25.73
CA TRP A 24 -13.77 12.39 24.97
C TRP A 24 -13.96 13.66 25.80
N ALA A 25 -15.07 13.77 26.54
CA ALA A 25 -15.32 14.88 27.44
C ALA A 25 -14.21 15.10 28.49
N GLN A 26 -13.53 14.03 28.90
CA GLN A 26 -12.44 14.07 29.89
C GLN A 26 -11.09 14.43 29.27
N ILE A 27 -10.84 14.00 28.03
CA ILE A 27 -9.52 14.11 27.39
C ILE A 27 -9.41 15.24 26.35
N LYS A 28 -10.54 15.79 25.85
CA LYS A 28 -10.54 16.81 24.79
C LYS A 28 -9.65 18.02 25.09
N ARG A 29 -9.57 18.42 26.37
CA ARG A 29 -8.72 19.53 26.84
C ARG A 29 -7.23 19.35 26.54
N TYR A 30 -6.75 18.12 26.38
CA TYR A 30 -5.35 17.85 26.02
C TYR A 30 -5.05 18.12 24.54
N PHE A 31 -6.08 18.29 23.72
CA PHE A 31 -5.97 18.61 22.30
C PHE A 31 -6.06 20.12 22.04
N GLU A 32 -6.43 20.91 23.06
CA GLU A 32 -6.48 22.36 22.99
C GLU A 32 -5.07 22.93 23.21
N GLU A 33 -4.63 23.85 22.34
CA GLU A 33 -3.34 24.56 22.40
C GLU A 33 -2.07 23.69 22.45
N ASN A 34 -2.19 22.39 22.19
CA ASN A 34 -1.08 21.44 22.24
C ASN A 34 -0.80 20.81 20.87
N TYR A 35 0.48 20.52 20.62
CA TYR A 35 0.85 19.62 19.52
C TYR A 35 0.63 18.17 19.94
N ILE A 36 -0.08 17.42 19.09
CA ILE A 36 -0.25 15.98 19.30
C ILE A 36 0.83 15.22 18.53
N ILE A 37 1.53 14.31 19.18
CA ILE A 37 2.55 13.50 18.50
C ILE A 37 2.23 12.03 18.72
N ALA A 38 2.13 11.27 17.64
CA ALA A 38 1.89 9.84 17.67
C ALA A 38 2.85 9.08 16.74
N HIS A 39 3.06 7.80 17.02
CA HIS A 39 3.86 6.93 16.19
C HIS A 39 3.01 6.35 15.07
N ASN A 40 3.41 6.54 13.81
CA ASN A 40 2.52 6.31 12.67
C ASN A 40 1.20 7.09 12.79
N ALA A 41 1.28 8.37 13.18
CA ALA A 41 0.14 9.20 13.60
C ALA A 41 -1.09 9.19 12.70
N ARG A 42 -0.95 8.90 11.39
CA ARG A 42 -2.11 8.76 10.50
C ARG A 42 -3.11 7.71 11.02
N PHE A 43 -2.61 6.62 11.63
CA PHE A 43 -3.45 5.57 12.19
C PHE A 43 -4.31 6.12 13.34
N ASP A 44 -3.68 6.61 14.42
CA ASP A 44 -4.39 7.10 15.61
C ASP A 44 -5.33 8.25 15.30
N MET A 45 -4.89 9.20 14.47
CA MET A 45 -5.73 10.32 14.07
C MET A 45 -6.92 9.88 13.22
N SER A 46 -6.78 8.81 12.42
CA SER A 46 -7.93 8.25 11.67
C SER A 46 -8.93 7.60 12.62
N VAL A 47 -8.46 6.85 13.62
CA VAL A 47 -9.31 6.23 14.64
C VAL A 47 -10.08 7.32 15.40
N LEU A 48 -9.38 8.33 15.90
CA LEU A 48 -10.00 9.45 16.61
C LEU A 48 -11.05 10.15 15.75
N LYS A 49 -10.73 10.45 14.48
CA LYS A 49 -11.65 11.15 13.58
C LYS A 49 -12.90 10.34 13.25
N ASN A 50 -12.73 9.03 13.03
CA ASN A 50 -13.87 8.13 12.82
C ASN A 50 -14.74 8.03 14.09
N CYS A 51 -14.14 7.99 15.29
CA CYS A 51 -14.91 8.00 16.54
C CYS A 51 -15.71 9.31 16.70
N LEU A 52 -15.13 10.46 16.36
CA LEU A 52 -15.86 11.73 16.40
C LEU A 52 -17.04 11.75 15.41
N PHE A 53 -16.83 11.27 14.18
CA PHE A 53 -17.90 11.16 13.18
C PHE A 53 -19.02 10.20 13.60
N GLU A 54 -18.66 9.00 14.08
CA GLU A 54 -19.63 7.97 14.51
C GLU A 54 -20.57 8.49 15.59
N TYR A 55 -20.06 9.30 16.52
CA TYR A 55 -20.84 9.86 17.63
C TYR A 55 -21.38 11.26 17.34
N GLY A 56 -21.19 11.83 16.14
CA GLY A 56 -21.66 13.16 15.78
C GLY A 56 -21.04 14.29 16.63
N LEU A 57 -19.78 14.14 17.06
CA LEU A 57 -19.07 15.10 17.89
C LEU A 57 -18.27 16.11 17.04
N ASP A 58 -18.06 17.30 17.59
CA ASP A 58 -17.29 18.35 16.94
C ASP A 58 -15.86 17.92 16.63
N ILE A 59 -15.38 18.29 15.44
CA ILE A 59 -14.00 18.05 15.03
C ILE A 59 -13.12 19.18 15.61
N PRO A 60 -12.22 18.88 16.56
CA PRO A 60 -11.35 19.89 17.14
C PRO A 60 -10.30 20.39 16.13
N ASP A 61 -9.88 21.63 16.29
CA ASP A 61 -8.80 22.24 15.50
C ASP A 61 -7.48 22.12 16.25
N PHE A 62 -6.69 21.09 15.93
CA PHE A 62 -5.36 20.90 16.49
C PHE A 62 -4.36 20.39 15.45
N LYS A 63 -3.09 20.64 15.73
CA LYS A 63 -1.96 20.21 14.90
C LYS A 63 -1.33 18.95 15.45
N TYR A 64 -0.91 18.06 14.56
CA TYR A 64 -0.23 16.84 14.94
C TYR A 64 1.00 16.51 14.09
N PHE A 65 1.92 15.75 14.68
CA PHE A 65 3.14 15.27 14.05
C PHE A 65 3.26 13.74 14.13
N CYS A 66 4.05 13.18 13.22
CA CYS A 66 4.38 11.76 13.22
C CYS A 66 5.80 11.56 13.75
N SER A 67 5.95 10.79 14.84
CA SER A 67 7.27 10.53 15.43
C SER A 67 8.21 9.76 14.50
N ILE A 68 7.70 9.05 13.48
CA ILE A 68 8.52 8.41 12.43
C ILE A 68 9.30 9.45 11.61
N LEU A 69 8.65 10.57 11.28
CA LEU A 69 9.26 11.64 10.48
C LEU A 69 10.28 12.43 11.31
N ILE A 70 9.96 12.67 12.59
CA ILE A 70 10.86 13.30 13.55
C ILE A 70 12.09 12.41 13.74
N SER A 71 11.90 11.16 14.16
CA SER A 71 13.00 10.22 14.44
C SER A 71 13.89 9.93 13.25
N ALA A 72 13.39 10.02 12.02
CA ALA A 72 14.19 9.86 10.82
C ALA A 72 15.35 10.88 10.71
N LYS A 73 15.29 12.02 11.41
CA LYS A 73 16.38 13.01 11.43
C LYS A 73 17.60 12.56 12.23
N ALA A 74 17.41 11.68 13.21
CA ALA A 74 18.49 11.15 14.05
C ALA A 74 18.69 9.62 13.87
N CYS A 75 17.87 8.95 13.06
CA CYS A 75 17.90 7.51 12.88
C CYS A 75 17.72 7.13 11.40
N THR A 76 18.85 6.81 10.77
CA THR A 76 18.96 6.48 9.34
C THR A 76 19.02 4.98 9.03
N SER A 77 19.40 4.15 10.01
CA SER A 77 19.68 2.72 9.79
C SER A 77 18.64 1.75 10.36
N ALA A 78 17.63 2.23 11.12
CA ALA A 78 16.57 1.39 11.65
C ALA A 78 15.27 1.53 10.84
N GLY A 79 14.43 0.50 10.91
CA GLY A 79 13.09 0.53 10.33
C GLY A 79 12.16 1.53 11.04
N LYS A 80 10.91 1.56 10.56
CA LYS A 80 9.93 2.58 10.97
C LYS A 80 9.06 2.14 12.13
N SER A 81 9.11 0.87 12.55
CA SER A 81 8.26 0.38 13.64
C SER A 81 8.70 0.95 14.99
N LEU A 82 7.76 1.00 15.94
CA LEU A 82 8.05 1.49 17.29
C LEU A 82 9.20 0.70 17.91
N LYS A 83 9.13 -0.64 17.84
CA LYS A 83 10.15 -1.58 18.32
C LYS A 83 11.54 -1.35 17.71
N GLU A 84 11.62 -1.11 16.41
CA GLU A 84 12.91 -0.85 15.77
C GLU A 84 13.49 0.51 16.18
N ARG A 85 12.63 1.52 16.29
CA ARG A 85 13.04 2.86 16.74
C ARG A 85 13.48 2.83 18.20
N THR A 86 12.70 2.25 19.12
CA THR A 86 13.09 2.15 20.54
C THR A 86 14.41 1.42 20.70
N LYS A 87 14.60 0.29 20.01
CA LYS A 87 15.89 -0.43 19.97
C LYS A 87 17.05 0.45 19.50
N TYR A 88 16.86 1.24 18.44
CA TYR A 88 17.89 2.14 17.94
C TYR A 88 18.26 3.26 18.93
N PHE A 89 17.27 3.77 19.64
CA PHE A 89 17.49 4.83 20.63
C PHE A 89 17.96 4.31 21.99
N GLY A 90 17.97 2.99 22.22
CA GLY A 90 18.30 2.38 23.52
C GLY A 90 17.18 2.54 24.54
N ILE A 91 15.93 2.61 24.08
CA ILE A 91 14.73 2.78 24.90
C ILE A 91 14.14 1.39 25.20
N GLU A 92 13.91 1.10 26.47
CA GLU A 92 13.25 -0.13 26.91
C GLU A 92 11.75 -0.09 26.56
N LEU A 93 11.26 -1.20 25.99
CA LEU A 93 9.85 -1.41 25.67
C LEU A 93 9.43 -2.73 26.32
N ASN A 94 8.97 -2.63 27.57
CA ASN A 94 8.78 -3.80 28.44
C ASN A 94 7.53 -4.61 28.07
N ASN A 95 6.44 -3.95 27.72
CA ASN A 95 5.16 -4.57 27.38
C ASN A 95 4.61 -3.99 26.06
N HIS A 96 5.21 -4.47 24.97
CA HIS A 96 4.78 -4.14 23.61
C HIS A 96 3.28 -4.46 23.45
N HIS A 97 2.48 -3.47 23.01
CA HIS A 97 1.01 -3.49 22.89
C HIS A 97 0.20 -3.01 24.11
N ASN A 98 0.83 -2.46 25.14
CA ASN A 98 0.17 -1.60 26.10
C ASN A 98 0.17 -0.14 25.60
N ALA A 99 -1.00 0.46 25.40
CA ALA A 99 -1.14 1.80 24.83
C ALA A 99 -0.39 2.90 25.62
N LEU A 100 -0.31 2.79 26.95
CA LEU A 100 0.40 3.76 27.79
C LEU A 100 1.92 3.64 27.60
N GLU A 101 2.44 2.42 27.53
CA GLU A 101 3.87 2.20 27.28
C GLU A 101 4.27 2.62 25.87
N ASP A 102 3.44 2.30 24.87
CA ASP A 102 3.67 2.72 23.48
C ASP A 102 3.68 4.26 23.36
N ALA A 103 2.79 4.96 24.06
CA ALA A 103 2.76 6.42 24.12
C ALA A 103 4.01 7.00 24.79
N LYS A 104 4.46 6.43 25.92
CA LYS A 104 5.70 6.83 26.61
C LYS A 104 6.92 6.61 25.72
N ALA A 105 7.02 5.45 25.07
CA ALA A 105 8.10 5.14 24.14
C ALA A 105 8.12 6.10 22.94
N CYS A 106 6.95 6.43 22.38
CA CYS A 106 6.82 7.43 21.33
C CYS A 106 7.36 8.80 21.77
N ALA A 107 6.99 9.27 22.97
CA ALA A 107 7.49 10.53 23.52
C ALA A 107 9.02 10.50 23.73
N GLN A 108 9.55 9.41 24.29
CA GLN A 108 10.99 9.25 24.50
C GLN A 108 11.78 9.25 23.18
N ILE A 109 11.28 8.59 22.13
CA ILE A 109 11.89 8.64 20.80
C ILE A 109 12.03 10.09 20.30
N VAL A 110 10.98 10.90 20.47
CA VAL A 110 10.98 12.31 20.03
C VAL A 110 12.00 13.11 20.85
N ILE A 111 11.99 12.98 22.17
CA ILE A 111 12.93 13.66 23.06
C ILE A 111 14.38 13.29 22.72
N GLU A 112 14.69 12.01 22.57
CA GLU A 112 16.04 11.55 22.24
C GLU A 112 16.47 11.98 20.84
N THR A 113 15.55 12.05 19.88
CA THR A 113 15.83 12.61 18.55
C THR A 113 16.26 14.08 18.65
N ILE A 114 15.49 14.91 19.36
CA ILE A 114 15.77 16.34 19.54
C ILE A 114 17.14 16.54 20.20
N LYS A 115 17.42 15.76 21.26
CA LYS A 115 18.72 15.77 21.96
C LYS A 115 19.88 15.38 21.04
N ARG A 116 19.76 14.29 20.27
CA ARG A 116 20.81 13.85 19.33
C ARG A 116 21.06 14.85 18.21
N CYS A 117 20.01 15.54 17.77
CA CYS A 117 20.11 16.66 16.83
C CYS A 117 20.63 17.95 17.49
N ARG A 118 21.00 17.95 18.79
CA ARG A 118 21.51 19.10 19.56
C ARG A 118 20.58 20.32 19.59
N ASN A 119 19.27 20.09 19.53
CA ASN A 119 18.27 21.15 19.65
C ASN A 119 17.80 21.31 21.10
N LYS A 120 17.59 22.55 21.54
CA LYS A 120 17.25 22.88 22.95
C LYS A 120 15.75 22.77 23.27
N SER A 121 14.90 22.87 22.26
CA SER A 121 13.45 22.77 22.39
C SER A 121 12.84 22.17 21.12
N PHE A 122 11.56 21.79 21.18
CA PHE A 122 10.86 21.26 20.01
C PHE A 122 10.65 22.34 18.93
N GLU A 123 10.39 23.58 19.32
CA GLU A 123 10.26 24.72 18.42
C GLU A 123 11.56 24.98 17.66
N ASN A 124 12.70 24.93 18.37
CA ASN A 124 14.02 25.07 17.75
C ASN A 124 14.26 23.95 16.72
N PHE A 125 13.88 22.71 17.08
CA PHE A 125 13.96 21.56 16.18
C PHE A 125 13.11 21.74 14.92
N LEU A 126 11.87 22.22 15.05
CA LEU A 126 11.00 22.47 13.89
C LEU A 126 11.52 23.59 13.00
N ASN A 127 12.16 24.63 13.57
CA ASN A 127 12.79 25.69 12.79
C ASN A 127 13.98 25.17 11.97
N VAL A 128 14.81 24.31 12.55
CA VAL A 128 15.96 23.69 11.86
C VAL A 128 15.49 22.68 10.80
N TYR A 129 14.48 21.89 11.12
CA TYR A 129 13.96 20.84 10.25
C TYR A 129 12.58 21.18 9.69
N SER A 130 12.45 22.34 9.03
CA SER A 130 11.19 22.86 8.47
C SER A 130 10.46 21.89 7.54
N SER A 131 11.16 20.91 6.95
CA SER A 131 10.57 19.77 6.22
C SER A 131 9.58 18.91 7.03
N ILE A 132 9.59 19.01 8.36
CA ILE A 132 8.65 18.31 9.24
C ILE A 132 7.45 19.22 9.44
N GLU A 133 6.46 19.05 8.58
CA GLU A 133 5.26 19.87 8.61
C GLU A 133 4.27 19.38 9.68
N ALA A 134 3.70 20.34 10.41
CA ALA A 134 2.55 20.12 11.26
C ALA A 134 1.34 19.79 10.38
N LYS A 135 0.63 18.72 10.70
CA LYS A 135 -0.60 18.34 9.99
C LYS A 135 -1.81 18.86 10.74
N GLU A 136 -2.76 19.42 10.01
CA GLU A 136 -4.03 19.86 10.58
C GLU A 136 -4.98 18.66 10.72
N PHE A 137 -5.52 18.45 11.93
CA PHE A 137 -6.43 17.33 12.19
C PHE A 137 -7.74 17.47 11.41
N LYS A 138 -8.25 18.69 11.26
CA LYS A 138 -9.47 18.98 10.46
C LYS A 138 -9.34 18.59 8.99
N ASP A 139 -8.14 18.64 8.43
CA ASP A 139 -7.88 18.32 7.01
C ASP A 139 -7.59 16.82 6.77
N LEU A 140 -7.42 16.04 7.85
CA LEU A 140 -7.20 14.60 7.73
C LEU A 140 -8.40 13.91 7.07
N LYS A 141 -8.16 13.23 5.95
CA LYS A 141 -9.05 12.20 5.40
C LYS A 141 -8.80 10.88 6.14
N PRO A 142 -9.73 10.42 7.00
CA PRO A 142 -9.49 9.26 7.85
C PRO A 142 -9.35 7.98 7.02
N GLN A 143 -8.51 7.08 7.50
CA GLN A 143 -8.42 5.73 6.96
C GLN A 143 -9.66 4.92 7.38
N ILE A 144 -10.40 4.41 6.39
CA ILE A 144 -11.68 3.71 6.59
C ILE A 144 -11.48 2.18 6.58
N SER A 145 -10.39 1.70 5.98
CA SER A 145 -10.01 0.29 5.96
C SER A 145 -8.57 0.11 6.43
N PHE A 146 -8.37 -0.75 7.44
CA PHE A 146 -7.06 -1.34 7.71
C PHE A 146 -6.96 -2.56 6.82
N GLY A 147 -6.55 -2.34 5.57
CA GLY A 147 -6.22 -3.47 4.72
C GLY A 147 -5.20 -4.33 5.45
N GLU A 148 -5.54 -5.60 5.70
CA GLU A 148 -4.61 -6.66 5.33
C GLU A 148 -3.94 -6.15 4.06
N ARG A 149 -2.63 -5.91 4.08
CA ARG A 149 -1.93 -5.79 2.80
C ARG A 149 -2.46 -6.97 2.03
N ASN A 150 -3.20 -6.75 0.95
CA ASN A 150 -3.53 -7.82 0.05
C ASN A 150 -2.16 -8.44 -0.22
N ARG A 151 -1.91 -9.60 0.39
CA ARG A 151 -0.88 -10.51 -0.05
C ARG A 151 -1.46 -11.03 -1.35
N TYR A 152 -1.56 -10.16 -2.35
CA TYR A 152 -1.66 -10.60 -3.71
C TYR A 152 -0.54 -11.63 -3.81
N LYS A 153 -0.92 -12.88 -4.16
CA LYS A 153 0.04 -13.90 -4.56
C LYS A 153 1.09 -13.17 -5.39
N ARG A 154 2.33 -13.17 -4.92
CA ARG A 154 3.41 -12.44 -5.56
C ARG A 154 3.72 -13.22 -6.83
N PHE A 155 3.00 -12.92 -7.91
CA PHE A 155 3.26 -13.53 -9.21
C PHE A 155 4.72 -13.24 -9.57
N GLU A 156 5.40 -14.26 -10.07
CA GLU A 156 6.77 -14.15 -10.55
C GLU A 156 6.85 -12.97 -11.54
N ARG A 157 7.63 -11.95 -11.19
CA ARG A 157 7.84 -10.77 -12.04
C ARG A 157 8.90 -11.13 -13.07
N ILE A 158 8.48 -11.69 -14.19
CA ILE A 158 9.35 -11.88 -15.33
C ILE A 158 9.44 -10.54 -16.05
N SER A 159 10.66 -9.99 -16.18
CA SER A 159 10.83 -8.80 -17.00
C SER A 159 10.70 -9.20 -18.47
N VAL A 160 9.86 -8.48 -19.21
CA VAL A 160 9.72 -8.68 -20.66
C VAL A 160 11.07 -8.55 -21.38
N SER A 161 11.98 -7.73 -20.84
CA SER A 161 13.33 -7.53 -21.38
C SER A 161 14.26 -8.74 -21.22
N GLU A 162 13.90 -9.74 -20.39
CA GLU A 162 14.70 -10.95 -20.18
C GLU A 162 14.35 -12.07 -21.18
N ILE A 163 13.32 -11.87 -22.01
CA ILE A 163 12.87 -12.85 -23.01
C ILE A 163 13.31 -12.35 -24.38
N ALA A 164 14.39 -12.94 -24.89
CA ALA A 164 14.86 -12.73 -26.26
C ALA A 164 14.46 -13.93 -27.14
N ALA A 165 14.33 -13.70 -28.44
CA ALA A 165 14.07 -14.78 -29.40
C ALA A 165 15.25 -15.75 -29.39
N ALA A 166 14.94 -17.04 -29.33
CA ALA A 166 15.95 -18.09 -29.43
C ALA A 166 16.37 -18.37 -30.90
N THR A 167 15.80 -17.63 -31.86
CA THR A 167 15.96 -17.86 -33.30
C THR A 167 16.15 -16.53 -34.02
N GLU A 168 17.05 -16.52 -35.02
CA GLU A 168 17.29 -15.35 -35.89
C GLU A 168 16.46 -15.39 -37.17
N THR A 169 15.83 -16.54 -37.46
CA THR A 169 14.91 -16.74 -38.57
C THR A 169 13.47 -16.73 -38.06
N PHE A 170 12.67 -15.80 -38.57
CA PHE A 170 11.24 -15.68 -38.25
C PHE A 170 10.40 -16.00 -39.48
N ASN A 171 9.25 -16.64 -39.27
CA ASN A 171 8.24 -16.76 -40.31
C ASN A 171 7.48 -15.42 -40.41
N GLU A 172 7.71 -14.66 -41.49
CA GLU A 172 7.06 -13.35 -41.68
C GLU A 172 5.55 -13.47 -41.91
N MET A 173 5.05 -14.66 -42.28
CA MET A 173 3.61 -14.94 -42.43
C MET A 173 2.93 -15.33 -41.12
N HIS A 174 3.69 -15.51 -40.04
CA HIS A 174 3.13 -15.95 -38.77
C HIS A 174 2.19 -14.87 -38.18
N PRO A 175 1.00 -15.22 -37.64
CA PRO A 175 0.01 -14.26 -37.13
C PRO A 175 0.55 -13.25 -36.11
N PHE A 176 1.57 -13.64 -35.35
CA PHE A 176 2.23 -12.82 -34.33
C PHE A 176 3.48 -12.07 -34.78
N PHE A 177 3.93 -12.22 -36.04
CA PHE A 177 5.12 -11.55 -36.52
C PHE A 177 4.99 -10.02 -36.43
N ARG A 178 5.89 -9.37 -35.69
CA ARG A 178 5.91 -7.91 -35.39
C ARG A 178 4.67 -7.38 -34.66
N LYS A 179 3.84 -8.24 -34.09
CA LYS A 179 2.64 -7.86 -33.36
C LYS A 179 2.93 -7.60 -31.87
N ASN A 180 2.32 -6.57 -31.31
CA ASN A 180 2.48 -6.21 -29.90
C ASN A 180 1.53 -7.04 -29.04
N ILE A 181 2.08 -7.92 -28.19
CA ILE A 181 1.32 -8.86 -27.38
C ILE A 181 1.45 -8.51 -25.89
N VAL A 182 0.32 -8.50 -25.19
CA VAL A 182 0.23 -8.35 -23.73
C VAL A 182 -0.45 -9.57 -23.14
N PHE A 183 0.04 -10.04 -21.98
CA PHE A 183 -0.58 -11.15 -21.24
C PHE A 183 -1.27 -10.63 -19.97
N THR A 184 -2.41 -11.22 -19.63
CA THR A 184 -3.14 -11.01 -18.38
C THR A 184 -3.78 -12.31 -17.88
N GLY A 185 -4.07 -12.41 -16.58
CA GLY A 185 -4.62 -13.63 -15.97
C GLY A 185 -3.61 -14.79 -15.84
N GLU A 186 -4.04 -15.90 -15.26
CA GLU A 186 -3.28 -17.14 -15.09
C GLU A 186 -3.55 -18.11 -16.26
N LEU A 187 -2.48 -18.52 -16.94
CA LEU A 187 -2.56 -19.52 -18.01
C LEU A 187 -2.61 -20.92 -17.38
N SER A 188 -3.56 -21.73 -17.82
CA SER A 188 -3.89 -23.03 -17.23
C SER A 188 -2.99 -24.16 -17.75
N THR A 189 -2.54 -24.05 -19.00
CA THR A 189 -1.82 -25.12 -19.71
C THR A 189 -0.31 -24.96 -19.67
N MET A 190 0.19 -23.73 -19.45
CA MET A 190 1.63 -23.47 -19.37
C MET A 190 1.99 -22.26 -18.51
N SER A 191 3.26 -22.19 -18.12
CA SER A 191 3.77 -21.01 -17.43
C SER A 191 3.73 -19.78 -18.33
N ARG A 192 3.48 -18.60 -17.73
CA ARG A 192 3.55 -17.31 -18.43
C ARG A 192 4.89 -17.11 -19.15
N ARG A 193 5.99 -17.58 -18.56
CA ARG A 193 7.33 -17.54 -19.17
C ARG A 193 7.36 -18.32 -20.48
N THR A 194 6.86 -19.55 -20.45
CA THR A 194 6.80 -20.44 -21.62
C THR A 194 5.96 -19.82 -22.74
N ALA A 195 4.79 -19.28 -22.41
CA ALA A 195 3.92 -18.61 -23.38
C ALA A 195 4.61 -17.38 -24.02
N MET A 196 5.24 -16.55 -23.19
CA MET A 196 6.00 -15.39 -23.67
C MET A 196 7.17 -15.81 -24.56
N GLN A 197 7.89 -16.88 -24.23
CA GLN A 197 8.99 -17.39 -25.06
C GLN A 197 8.49 -17.89 -26.42
N LYS A 198 7.37 -18.62 -26.47
CA LYS A 198 6.76 -19.08 -27.72
C LYS A 198 6.35 -17.90 -28.61
N ALA A 199 5.70 -16.88 -28.03
CA ALA A 199 5.32 -15.68 -28.75
C ALA A 199 6.54 -14.95 -29.34
N VAL A 200 7.62 -14.80 -28.58
CA VAL A 200 8.84 -14.11 -29.05
C VAL A 200 9.54 -14.92 -30.14
N ASN A 201 9.59 -16.25 -30.03
CA ASN A 201 10.13 -17.12 -31.09
C ASN A 201 9.32 -17.02 -32.39
N ALA A 202 8.02 -16.71 -32.29
CA ALA A 202 7.15 -16.41 -33.43
C ALA A 202 7.29 -14.95 -33.96
N GLY A 203 8.22 -14.16 -33.41
CA GLY A 203 8.49 -12.79 -33.84
C GLY A 203 7.59 -11.73 -33.20
N ALA A 204 6.87 -12.05 -32.11
CA ALA A 204 6.05 -11.09 -31.37
C ALA A 204 6.87 -10.09 -30.56
N ILE A 205 6.31 -8.90 -30.37
CA ILE A 205 6.87 -7.85 -29.52
C ILE A 205 6.08 -7.84 -28.20
N LEU A 206 6.68 -8.37 -27.14
CA LEU A 206 6.04 -8.39 -25.83
C LEU A 206 5.98 -6.99 -25.21
N LYS A 207 4.84 -6.67 -24.59
CA LYS A 207 4.63 -5.43 -23.82
C LYS A 207 4.13 -5.75 -22.41
N SER A 208 4.52 -4.91 -21.45
CA SER A 208 4.15 -5.08 -20.04
C SER A 208 2.72 -4.60 -19.72
N GLY A 209 2.11 -3.81 -20.59
CA GLY A 209 0.78 -3.25 -20.41
C GLY A 209 0.09 -2.89 -21.72
N VAL A 210 -1.23 -2.78 -21.65
CA VAL A 210 -2.09 -2.45 -22.80
C VAL A 210 -1.95 -0.97 -23.15
N SER A 211 -1.82 -0.69 -24.45
CA SER A 211 -1.70 0.63 -25.04
C SER A 211 -2.44 0.70 -26.39
N ARG A 212 -2.46 1.87 -27.02
CA ARG A 212 -3.04 2.07 -28.35
C ARG A 212 -2.38 1.24 -29.46
N ASN A 213 -1.15 0.80 -29.23
CA ASN A 213 -0.39 0.00 -30.18
C ASN A 213 -0.45 -1.50 -29.86
N THR A 214 -1.32 -1.93 -28.93
CA THR A 214 -1.44 -3.35 -28.57
C THR A 214 -2.26 -4.06 -29.65
N ASP A 215 -1.69 -5.06 -30.30
CA ASP A 215 -2.40 -5.85 -31.31
C ASP A 215 -3.18 -7.01 -30.66
N PHE A 216 -2.58 -7.69 -29.67
CA PHE A 216 -3.21 -8.81 -28.98
C PHE A 216 -3.13 -8.69 -27.46
N LEU A 217 -4.25 -8.96 -26.78
CA LEU A 217 -4.32 -9.22 -25.35
C LEU A 217 -4.68 -10.70 -25.11
N VAL A 218 -3.73 -11.47 -24.59
CA VAL A 218 -3.96 -12.87 -24.21
C VAL A 218 -4.48 -12.93 -22.78
N VAL A 219 -5.67 -13.48 -22.61
CA VAL A 219 -6.40 -13.56 -21.34
C VAL A 219 -6.41 -15.00 -20.83
N GLY A 220 -5.79 -15.21 -19.67
CA GLY A 220 -5.91 -16.44 -18.89
C GLY A 220 -7.09 -16.42 -17.93
N THR A 221 -7.23 -17.50 -17.16
CA THR A 221 -8.21 -17.57 -16.08
C THR A 221 -7.99 -16.47 -15.05
N GLN A 222 -9.09 -15.87 -14.59
CA GLN A 222 -9.06 -14.82 -13.58
C GLN A 222 -9.44 -15.40 -12.21
N ASP A 223 -8.66 -15.04 -11.21
CA ASP A 223 -9.00 -15.31 -9.82
C ASP A 223 -10.06 -14.29 -9.36
N LYS A 224 -11.29 -14.75 -9.17
CA LYS A 224 -12.44 -13.94 -8.73
C LYS A 224 -12.21 -13.23 -7.39
N SER A 225 -11.21 -13.63 -6.60
CA SER A 225 -10.82 -12.93 -5.37
C SER A 225 -9.93 -11.71 -5.60
N ILE A 226 -9.40 -11.54 -6.82
CA ILE A 226 -8.45 -10.48 -7.21
C ILE A 226 -9.13 -9.43 -8.09
N VAL A 227 -10.03 -9.86 -8.97
CA VAL A 227 -10.85 -8.99 -9.82
C VAL A 227 -12.10 -8.54 -9.06
N GLY A 228 -12.61 -7.34 -9.34
CA GLY A 228 -13.78 -6.79 -8.64
C GLY A 228 -15.08 -7.48 -9.03
N ASP A 229 -16.23 -6.90 -8.65
CA ASP A 229 -17.55 -7.40 -9.03
C ASP A 229 -17.74 -7.51 -10.56
N ASP A 230 -16.93 -6.78 -11.33
CA ASP A 230 -16.90 -6.79 -12.79
C ASP A 230 -16.17 -8.02 -13.38
N GLY A 231 -15.40 -8.75 -12.58
CA GLY A 231 -14.67 -9.95 -13.02
C GLY A 231 -13.50 -9.68 -13.97
N LEU A 232 -13.15 -8.41 -14.24
CA LEU A 232 -12.16 -8.02 -15.24
C LEU A 232 -10.82 -7.64 -14.59
N SER A 233 -9.70 -8.02 -15.22
CA SER A 233 -8.41 -7.46 -14.84
C SER A 233 -8.28 -5.99 -15.27
N SER A 234 -7.42 -5.21 -14.61
CA SER A 234 -7.15 -3.82 -15.00
C SER A 234 -6.62 -3.67 -16.42
N LYS A 235 -6.03 -4.74 -16.99
CA LYS A 235 -5.57 -4.77 -18.39
C LYS A 235 -6.72 -5.02 -19.36
N GLU A 236 -7.67 -5.89 -19.00
CA GLU A 236 -8.88 -6.13 -19.80
C GLU A 236 -9.78 -4.89 -19.80
N ALA A 237 -10.06 -4.31 -18.64
CA ALA A 237 -10.83 -3.07 -18.54
C ALA A 237 -10.22 -1.95 -19.42
N LYS A 238 -8.88 -1.85 -19.44
CA LYS A 238 -8.17 -0.91 -20.30
C LYS A 238 -8.26 -1.26 -21.79
N ALA A 239 -8.18 -2.55 -22.15
CA ALA A 239 -8.32 -2.99 -23.54
C ALA A 239 -9.72 -2.73 -24.08
N TYR A 240 -10.77 -3.08 -23.34
CA TYR A 240 -12.16 -2.79 -23.72
C TYR A 240 -12.39 -1.29 -23.94
N LYS A 241 -11.85 -0.44 -23.05
CA LYS A 241 -11.93 1.01 -23.23
C LYS A 241 -11.27 1.47 -24.53
N LEU A 242 -10.10 0.94 -24.87
CA LEU A 242 -9.40 1.31 -26.10
C LEU A 242 -10.13 0.78 -27.36
N ILE A 243 -10.76 -0.39 -27.27
CA ILE A 243 -11.60 -0.91 -28.36
C ILE A 243 -12.81 0.01 -28.58
N ASP A 244 -13.44 0.48 -27.51
CA ASP A 244 -14.55 1.45 -27.57
C ASP A 244 -14.10 2.81 -28.16
N GLU A 245 -12.85 3.21 -27.89
CA GLU A 245 -12.20 4.36 -28.52
C GLU A 245 -11.81 4.12 -30.01
N GLY A 246 -12.05 2.93 -30.55
CA GLY A 246 -11.83 2.58 -31.97
C GLY A 246 -10.46 1.99 -32.30
N TYR A 247 -9.68 1.57 -31.30
CA TYR A 247 -8.40 0.90 -31.53
C TYR A 247 -8.59 -0.60 -31.79
N ASP A 248 -7.85 -1.13 -32.78
CA ASP A 248 -7.89 -2.55 -33.16
C ASP A 248 -7.04 -3.38 -32.19
N ILE A 249 -7.67 -3.86 -31.11
CA ILE A 249 -7.05 -4.74 -30.11
C ILE A 249 -7.82 -6.05 -30.10
N LYS A 250 -7.16 -7.17 -30.44
CA LYS A 250 -7.77 -8.49 -30.39
C LYS A 250 -7.56 -9.13 -29.02
N ILE A 251 -8.65 -9.33 -28.28
CA ILE A 251 -8.64 -10.08 -27.03
C ILE A 251 -8.81 -11.56 -27.36
N ILE A 252 -7.85 -12.39 -26.96
CA ILE A 252 -7.86 -13.84 -27.22
C ILE A 252 -7.66 -14.63 -25.93
N ASN A 253 -8.24 -15.82 -25.85
CA ASN A 253 -8.00 -16.73 -24.72
C ASN A 253 -6.74 -17.60 -24.95
N GLU A 254 -6.39 -18.40 -23.94
CA GLU A 254 -5.22 -19.29 -24.00
C GLU A 254 -5.29 -20.33 -25.14
N GLU A 255 -6.46 -20.89 -25.41
CA GLU A 255 -6.67 -21.89 -26.47
C GLU A 255 -6.51 -21.28 -27.87
N GLU A 256 -7.03 -20.07 -28.09
CA GLU A 256 -6.85 -19.31 -29.31
C GLU A 256 -5.40 -18.88 -29.51
N PHE A 257 -4.72 -18.48 -28.43
CA PHE A 257 -3.29 -18.15 -28.48
C PHE A 257 -2.46 -19.36 -28.91
N LEU A 258 -2.77 -20.56 -28.41
CA LEU A 258 -2.09 -21.79 -28.82
C LEU A 258 -2.34 -22.14 -30.27
N ARG A 259 -3.59 -22.03 -30.76
CA ARG A 259 -3.91 -22.26 -32.17
C ARG A 259 -3.12 -21.33 -33.10
N LEU A 260 -3.07 -20.04 -32.78
CA LEU A 260 -2.33 -19.04 -33.55
C LEU A 260 -0.80 -19.19 -33.48
N LEU A 261 -0.26 -19.99 -32.54
CA LEU A 261 1.16 -20.35 -32.49
C LEU A 261 1.51 -21.55 -33.37
N GLU A 262 0.51 -22.33 -33.78
CA GLU A 262 0.68 -23.55 -34.58
C GLU A 262 0.40 -23.31 -36.08
N ASP A 263 -0.12 -22.13 -36.44
CA ASP A 263 -0.37 -21.64 -37.81
C ASP A 263 0.93 -21.14 -38.50
#